data_AF-A0A2V7X0A8-F1
#
_entry.id   AF-A0A2V7X0A8-F1
#
_cell.length_a   1.000
_cell.length_b   1.000
_cell.length_c   1.000
_cell.angle_alpha   90.00
_cell.angle_beta   90.00
_cell.angle_gamma   90.00
#
_symmetry.space_group_name_H-M   'P 1'
#
loop_
_entity.id
_entity.type
_entity.pdbx_description
1 polymer ?
#
loop_
_entity_poly.entity_id
_entity_poly.type
_entity_poly.pdbx_seq_one_letter_code
_entity_poly.pdbx_strand_id
1 'polypeptide(L)'
;LEWQVSRPGLQPWGLPVVAETYDGALNDINGFHVKDEHVLEALDRASGGPVAEGNVGGGTGMACHQFKGGIGTASRVLADAGAFTVGVLVQCNYGLRPGLRVAGAPVGREIPDLLPCTIMGAPNASGIGRPCEGPGPAAGGDVEQGSIIVVVATDAPLLPHQLKRLATRVALGVGRMGGYGGNSSGDIFLAFSTANAKAAAEPDKSRVEMLANGRLNGLFEATVQATEEAILNALLAAETMTGVDGHRVYALPHDRLLAALRKYNLLN
;
A
#
# COMPACT_ATOMS: atom_id res chain seq x y z
N LEU A 1 -13.95 6.77 -16.99
CA LEU A 1 -14.58 6.42 -18.29
C LEU A 1 -14.38 7.51 -19.32
N GLU A 2 -14.70 8.77 -18.99
CA GLU A 2 -14.48 9.94 -19.87
C GLU A 2 -13.07 9.97 -20.50
N TRP A 3 -12.03 9.80 -19.68
CA TRP A 3 -10.63 9.74 -20.14
C TRP A 3 -10.37 8.67 -21.22
N GLN A 4 -10.99 7.49 -21.12
CA GLN A 4 -10.82 6.42 -22.10
C GLN A 4 -11.51 6.78 -23.42
N VAL A 5 -12.70 7.39 -23.36
CA VAL A 5 -13.48 7.76 -24.54
C VAL A 5 -12.79 8.88 -25.33
N SER A 6 -12.08 9.79 -24.67
CA SER A 6 -11.34 10.86 -25.34
C SER A 6 -10.02 10.40 -26.00
N ARG A 7 -9.59 9.16 -25.77
CA ARG A 7 -8.32 8.59 -26.27
C ARG A 7 -8.60 7.56 -27.38
N PRO A 8 -8.31 7.87 -28.67
CA PRO A 8 -8.51 6.92 -29.75
C PRO A 8 -7.60 5.69 -29.61
N GLY A 9 -8.12 4.51 -29.97
CA GLY A 9 -7.34 3.25 -29.98
C GLY A 9 -7.48 2.37 -28.74
N LEU A 10 -8.28 2.77 -27.75
CA LEU A 10 -8.69 1.91 -26.64
C LEU A 10 -9.95 1.10 -27.00
N GLN A 11 -10.25 0.06 -26.22
CA GLN A 11 -11.38 -0.84 -26.49
C GLN A 11 -12.73 -0.10 -26.49
N PRO A 12 -13.73 -0.57 -27.28
CA PRO A 12 -15.01 0.12 -27.47
C PRO A 12 -15.94 0.09 -26.25
N TRP A 13 -15.57 -0.64 -25.19
CA TRP A 13 -16.25 -0.71 -23.91
C TRP A 13 -15.23 -0.52 -22.77
N GLY A 14 -15.70 -0.09 -21.60
CA GLY A 14 -14.84 0.24 -20.46
C GLY A 14 -15.27 -0.46 -19.18
N LEU A 15 -14.34 -1.24 -18.60
CA LEU A 15 -14.45 -1.81 -17.25
C LEU A 15 -13.27 -1.30 -16.42
N PRO A 16 -13.32 -0.03 -15.95
CA PRO A 16 -12.21 0.57 -15.23
C PRO A 16 -11.94 -0.20 -13.93
N VAL A 17 -10.66 -0.43 -13.64
CA VAL A 17 -10.24 -1.01 -12.37
C VAL A 17 -10.03 0.13 -11.38
N VAL A 18 -10.90 0.20 -10.38
CA VAL A 18 -10.83 1.18 -9.29
C VAL A 18 -10.80 0.42 -7.97
N ALA A 19 -9.92 0.84 -7.07
CA ALA A 19 -9.78 0.29 -5.73
C ALA A 19 -9.68 1.44 -4.73
N GLU A 20 -9.84 1.14 -3.44
CA GLU A 20 -9.88 2.15 -2.39
C GLU A 20 -9.27 1.64 -1.09
N THR A 21 -8.92 2.58 -0.23
CA THR A 21 -8.80 2.39 1.20
C THR A 21 -9.51 3.56 1.89
N TYR A 22 -9.95 3.38 3.13
CA TYR A 22 -10.76 4.38 3.84
C TYR A 22 -9.93 5.43 4.60
N ASP A 23 -10.06 6.72 4.26
CA ASP A 23 -9.33 7.84 4.91
C ASP A 23 -10.16 8.73 5.84
N GLY A 24 -11.37 8.32 6.22
CA GLY A 24 -12.29 9.16 7.02
C GLY A 24 -11.79 9.56 8.41
N ALA A 25 -10.65 9.01 8.86
CA ALA A 25 -9.97 9.46 10.06
C ALA A 25 -9.23 10.80 9.89
N LEU A 26 -8.73 11.12 8.69
CA LEU A 26 -8.02 12.37 8.39
C LEU A 26 -8.75 13.23 7.35
N ASN A 27 -9.67 12.66 6.59
CA ASN A 27 -10.41 13.31 5.52
C ASN A 27 -11.91 13.42 5.86
N ASP A 28 -12.56 14.48 5.38
CA ASP A 28 -14.02 14.53 5.30
C ASP A 28 -14.49 13.68 4.10
N ILE A 29 -14.50 12.36 4.29
CA ILE A 29 -14.78 11.40 3.23
C ILE A 29 -16.20 11.56 2.63
N ASN A 30 -17.15 12.05 3.44
CA ASN A 30 -18.54 12.28 3.04
C ASN A 30 -18.75 13.59 2.27
N GLY A 31 -17.73 14.46 2.20
CA GLY A 31 -17.77 15.67 1.39
C GLY A 31 -17.53 15.45 -0.10
N PHE A 32 -17.17 14.23 -0.51
CA PHE A 32 -16.91 13.85 -1.91
C PHE A 32 -15.93 14.83 -2.60
N HIS A 33 -14.78 15.09 -1.97
CA HIS A 33 -13.82 16.12 -2.40
C HIS A 33 -13.01 15.76 -3.65
N VAL A 34 -12.90 14.46 -3.98
CA VAL A 34 -12.32 14.03 -5.26
C VAL A 34 -13.31 14.38 -6.38
N LYS A 35 -12.83 15.13 -7.38
CA LYS A 35 -13.60 15.56 -8.56
C LYS A 35 -13.04 14.90 -9.82
N ASP A 36 -13.82 14.93 -10.89
CA ASP A 36 -13.44 14.32 -12.17
C ASP A 36 -12.10 14.88 -12.67
N GLU A 37 -11.87 16.19 -12.53
CA GLU A 37 -10.64 16.86 -12.96
C GLU A 37 -9.41 16.31 -12.24
N HIS A 38 -9.52 15.94 -10.97
CA HIS A 38 -8.41 15.34 -10.22
C HIS A 38 -8.03 13.96 -10.78
N VAL A 39 -9.02 13.17 -11.21
CA VAL A 39 -8.79 11.85 -11.81
C VAL A 39 -8.18 11.99 -13.21
N LEU A 40 -8.69 12.92 -14.02
CA LEU A 40 -8.15 13.21 -15.35
C LEU A 40 -6.70 13.69 -15.26
N GLU A 41 -6.41 14.62 -14.34
CA GLU A 41 -5.05 15.12 -14.08
C GLU A 41 -4.10 14.00 -13.67
N ALA A 42 -4.53 13.11 -12.76
CA ALA A 42 -3.71 11.98 -12.32
C ALA A 42 -3.39 11.01 -13.48
N LEU A 43 -4.36 10.74 -14.35
CA LEU A 43 -4.16 9.89 -15.53
C LEU A 43 -3.21 10.52 -16.55
N ASP A 44 -3.33 11.83 -16.78
CA ASP A 44 -2.49 12.55 -17.76
C ASP A 44 -1.06 12.81 -17.26
N ARG A 45 -0.85 12.89 -15.94
CA ARG A 45 0.47 13.09 -15.33
C ARG A 45 1.25 11.79 -15.09
N ALA A 46 0.63 10.63 -15.29
CA ALA A 46 1.29 9.35 -15.11
C ALA A 46 2.57 9.26 -15.96
N SER A 47 3.70 8.97 -15.32
CA SER A 47 5.01 8.90 -15.96
C SER A 47 5.88 7.83 -15.33
N GLY A 48 6.89 7.37 -16.06
CA GLY A 48 7.94 6.50 -15.50
C GLY A 48 8.97 7.29 -14.68
N GLY A 49 9.96 6.60 -14.13
CA GLY A 49 11.00 7.21 -13.28
C GLY A 49 10.67 7.09 -11.79
N PRO A 50 11.27 7.93 -10.93
CA PRO A 50 10.99 7.94 -9.50
C PRO A 50 9.50 8.17 -9.21
N VAL A 51 8.95 7.40 -8.29
CA VAL A 51 7.55 7.50 -7.85
C VAL A 51 7.51 8.25 -6.52
N ALA A 52 6.61 9.23 -6.40
CA ALA A 52 6.40 9.92 -5.13
C ALA A 52 5.74 8.98 -4.10
N GLU A 53 6.20 9.05 -2.85
CA GLU A 53 5.76 8.18 -1.74
C GLU A 53 5.28 9.04 -0.56
N GLY A 54 4.64 8.39 0.42
CA GLY A 54 4.07 9.03 1.60
C GLY A 54 2.68 9.62 1.36
N ASN A 55 2.49 10.87 1.76
CA ASN A 55 1.18 11.55 1.83
C ASN A 55 0.71 12.09 0.47
N VAL A 56 0.63 11.23 -0.55
CA VAL A 56 0.36 11.64 -1.94
C VAL A 56 -0.74 10.80 -2.57
N GLY A 57 -1.44 11.38 -3.55
CA GLY A 57 -2.49 10.68 -4.31
C GLY A 57 -3.55 10.05 -3.41
N GLY A 58 -3.93 8.80 -3.69
CA GLY A 58 -4.86 8.05 -2.84
C GLY A 58 -4.32 7.75 -1.42
N GLY A 59 -3.01 7.87 -1.19
CA GLY A 59 -2.39 7.67 0.12
C GLY A 59 -2.48 8.88 1.07
N THR A 60 -3.00 10.02 0.61
CA THR A 60 -2.93 11.30 1.32
C THR A 60 -3.42 11.22 2.77
N GLY A 61 -4.64 10.73 3.00
CA GLY A 61 -5.26 10.64 4.32
C GLY A 61 -5.07 9.31 5.06
N MET A 62 -4.18 8.43 4.60
CA MET A 62 -4.09 7.05 5.11
C MET A 62 -3.24 6.91 6.39
N ALA A 63 -3.53 5.88 7.19
CA ALA A 63 -2.81 5.53 8.42
C ALA A 63 -2.40 4.03 8.41
N CYS A 64 -1.13 3.74 8.66
CA CYS A 64 -0.54 2.41 8.57
C CYS A 64 0.10 2.06 9.93
N HIS A 65 -0.33 0.98 10.58
CA HIS A 65 0.08 0.59 11.93
C HIS A 65 -0.06 1.71 12.98
N GLN A 66 -1.12 2.52 12.84
CA GLN A 66 -1.40 3.71 13.66
C GLN A 66 -0.27 4.77 13.61
N PHE A 67 0.63 4.69 12.64
CA PHE A 67 1.43 5.81 12.16
C PHE A 67 0.81 6.35 10.88
N LYS A 68 1.35 7.44 10.35
CA LYS A 68 0.95 7.95 9.05
C LYS A 68 1.34 6.91 8.00
N GLY A 69 0.37 6.54 7.17
CA GLY A 69 0.54 5.67 6.02
C GLY A 69 0.56 6.46 4.72
N GLY A 70 0.27 5.79 3.62
CA GLY A 70 0.19 6.42 2.31
C GLY A 70 0.69 5.53 1.19
N ILE A 71 1.29 6.13 0.17
CA ILE A 71 1.86 5.41 -0.97
C ILE A 71 3.26 4.94 -0.63
N GLY A 72 3.57 3.68 -0.96
CA GLY A 72 4.94 3.17 -0.95
C GLY A 72 5.19 2.24 -2.12
N THR A 73 6.43 2.14 -2.55
CA THR A 73 6.83 1.31 -3.68
C THR A 73 8.18 0.65 -3.43
N ALA A 74 8.39 -0.51 -4.04
CA ALA A 74 9.69 -1.17 -4.07
C ALA A 74 9.76 -2.12 -5.29
N SER A 75 10.98 -2.52 -5.65
CA SER A 75 11.18 -3.50 -6.72
C SER A 75 12.32 -4.46 -6.44
N ARG A 76 12.31 -5.58 -7.17
CA ARG A 76 13.37 -6.60 -7.16
C ARG A 76 13.67 -7.02 -8.59
N VAL A 77 14.95 -7.14 -8.90
CA VAL A 77 15.43 -7.73 -10.14
C VAL A 77 15.97 -9.12 -9.81
N LEU A 78 15.46 -10.14 -10.50
CA LEU A 78 15.91 -11.51 -10.34
C LEU A 78 17.22 -11.71 -11.12
N ALA A 79 18.22 -12.35 -10.52
CA ALA A 79 19.52 -12.57 -11.13
C ALA A 79 19.61 -13.85 -12.01
N ASP A 80 18.53 -14.63 -12.12
CA ASP A 80 18.50 -15.89 -12.87
C ASP A 80 18.34 -15.68 -14.38
N ALA A 81 18.52 -16.75 -15.17
CA ALA A 81 18.47 -16.73 -16.63
C ALA A 81 17.11 -16.24 -17.15
N GLY A 82 16.99 -14.93 -17.38
CA GLY A 82 15.76 -14.22 -17.75
C GLY A 82 15.70 -12.78 -17.23
N ALA A 83 16.40 -12.46 -16.14
CA ALA A 83 16.48 -11.13 -15.53
C ALA A 83 15.13 -10.37 -15.50
N PHE A 84 14.15 -10.94 -14.79
CA PHE A 84 12.83 -10.31 -14.65
C PHE A 84 12.80 -9.32 -13.48
N THR A 85 11.94 -8.33 -13.59
CA THR A 85 11.63 -7.36 -12.54
C THR A 85 10.27 -7.66 -11.93
N VAL A 86 10.18 -7.55 -10.61
CA VAL A 86 8.93 -7.45 -9.87
C VAL A 86 8.90 -6.08 -9.20
N GLY A 87 7.93 -5.25 -9.58
CA GLY A 87 7.63 -3.97 -8.93
C GLY A 87 6.34 -4.09 -8.10
N VAL A 88 6.31 -3.44 -6.95
CA VAL A 88 5.14 -3.39 -6.07
C VAL A 88 4.84 -1.95 -5.68
N LEU A 89 3.58 -1.54 -5.83
CA LEU A 89 3.04 -0.29 -5.29
C LEU A 89 1.95 -0.61 -4.26
N VAL A 90 1.99 0.08 -3.13
CA VAL A 90 1.11 -0.10 -1.97
C VAL A 90 0.41 1.23 -1.66
N GLN A 91 -0.88 1.15 -1.35
CA GLN A 91 -1.59 2.18 -0.57
C GLN A 91 -1.83 1.62 0.83
N CYS A 92 -0.98 1.99 1.81
CA CYS A 92 -1.01 1.41 3.15
C CYS A 92 -1.97 2.16 4.08
N ASN A 93 -3.01 1.46 4.53
CA ASN A 93 -4.00 1.97 5.48
C ASN A 93 -4.43 0.90 6.50
N TYR A 94 -3.55 0.01 6.95
CA TYR A 94 -3.92 -1.16 7.77
C TYR A 94 -3.08 -1.32 9.03
N GLY A 95 -3.52 -2.21 9.93
CA GLY A 95 -2.72 -2.72 11.03
C GLY A 95 -2.77 -1.88 12.30
N LEU A 96 -2.55 -2.57 13.43
CA LEU A 96 -2.43 -1.95 14.75
C LEU A 96 -0.97 -1.77 15.15
N ARG A 97 -0.71 -0.82 16.06
CA ARG A 97 0.64 -0.48 16.51
C ARG A 97 1.40 -1.70 17.03
N PRO A 98 0.88 -2.54 17.95
CA PRO A 98 1.66 -3.65 18.51
C PRO A 98 2.02 -4.74 17.49
N GLY A 99 1.33 -4.76 16.34
CA GLY A 99 1.59 -5.68 15.24
C GLY A 99 2.81 -5.30 14.42
N LEU A 100 3.15 -4.00 14.32
CA LEU A 100 4.20 -3.51 13.42
C LEU A 100 5.53 -4.20 13.66
N ARG A 101 6.04 -4.84 12.60
CA ARG A 101 7.36 -5.46 12.53
C ARG A 101 8.16 -4.86 11.39
N VAL A 102 9.47 -4.71 11.59
CA VAL A 102 10.42 -4.31 10.54
C VAL A 102 11.62 -5.22 10.64
N ALA A 103 11.94 -5.93 9.56
CA ALA A 103 13.01 -6.95 9.53
C ALA A 103 12.90 -7.95 10.71
N GLY A 104 11.67 -8.29 11.12
CA GLY A 104 11.37 -9.16 12.25
C GLY A 104 11.40 -8.51 13.64
N ALA A 105 11.98 -7.32 13.81
CA ALA A 105 11.97 -6.60 15.09
C ALA A 105 10.55 -6.08 15.41
N PRO A 106 10.11 -6.17 16.68
CA PRO A 106 8.77 -5.72 17.12
C PRO A 106 8.72 -4.20 17.30
N VAL A 107 9.00 -3.42 16.25
CA VAL A 107 9.08 -1.94 16.27
C VAL A 107 7.84 -1.30 16.90
N GLY A 108 6.67 -1.84 16.63
CA GLY A 108 5.41 -1.38 17.22
C GLY A 108 5.39 -1.39 18.75
N ARG A 109 6.08 -2.34 19.37
CA ARG A 109 6.18 -2.47 20.84
C ARG A 109 7.28 -1.58 21.42
N GLU A 110 8.30 -1.28 20.63
CA GLU A 110 9.38 -0.34 21.00
C GLU A 110 8.92 1.13 20.88
N ILE A 111 7.86 1.38 20.11
CA ILE A 111 7.25 2.71 19.94
C ILE A 111 5.75 2.62 20.27
N PRO A 112 5.38 2.49 21.56
CA PRO A 112 3.97 2.34 21.97
C PRO A 112 3.21 3.67 22.05
N ASP A 113 3.91 4.79 22.00
CA ASP A 113 3.40 6.16 22.02
C ASP A 113 3.18 6.71 20.60
N LEU A 114 2.92 8.02 20.46
CA LEU A 114 2.62 8.65 19.16
C LEU A 114 1.44 7.96 18.43
N LEU A 115 0.44 7.53 19.20
CA LEU A 115 -0.82 7.02 18.65
C LEU A 115 -1.65 8.19 18.09
N PRO A 116 -2.57 7.92 17.15
CA PRO A 116 -3.52 8.91 16.66
C PRO A 116 -4.24 9.62 17.80
N CYS A 117 -4.42 10.93 17.66
CA CYS A 117 -5.03 11.78 18.67
C CYS A 117 -5.83 12.92 18.02
N THR A 118 -6.63 13.64 18.80
CA THR A 118 -7.32 14.86 18.39
C THR A 118 -6.81 16.06 19.19
N ILE A 119 -6.66 17.20 18.54
CA ILE A 119 -6.38 18.48 19.22
C ILE A 119 -7.66 19.21 19.69
N MET A 120 -8.85 18.71 19.34
CA MET A 120 -10.15 19.36 19.63
C MET A 120 -10.94 18.67 20.77
N GLY A 121 -10.49 17.49 21.23
CA GLY A 121 -10.99 16.85 22.46
C GLY A 121 -12.38 16.19 22.38
N ALA A 122 -13.06 16.21 21.23
CA ALA A 122 -14.33 15.51 21.03
C ALA A 122 -14.11 14.17 20.30
N PRO A 123 -14.64 13.05 20.82
CA PRO A 123 -14.62 11.78 20.09
C PRO A 123 -15.58 11.82 18.90
N ASN A 124 -15.16 11.31 17.75
CA ASN A 124 -16.03 11.13 16.58
C ASN A 124 -16.10 9.65 16.14
N ALA A 125 -16.85 9.38 15.07
CA ALA A 125 -17.11 8.04 14.55
C ALA A 125 -15.86 7.24 14.09
N SER A 126 -14.70 7.89 13.93
CA SER A 126 -13.44 7.25 13.49
C SER A 126 -12.66 6.55 14.62
N GLY A 127 -13.15 6.64 15.87
CA GLY A 127 -12.47 6.04 17.03
C GLY A 127 -11.27 6.82 17.55
N ILE A 128 -10.86 7.92 16.90
CA ILE A 128 -9.83 8.83 17.42
C ILE A 128 -10.50 9.82 18.40
N GLY A 129 -10.46 9.49 19.69
CA GLY A 129 -11.04 10.35 20.75
C GLY A 129 -10.05 10.87 21.79
N ARG A 130 -8.78 10.44 21.72
CA ARG A 130 -7.74 10.80 22.69
C ARG A 130 -7.22 12.22 22.41
N PRO A 131 -7.07 13.10 23.42
CA PRO A 131 -6.34 14.36 23.29
C PRO A 131 -4.86 14.16 22.91
N CYS A 132 -4.32 15.02 22.06
CA CYS A 132 -2.88 15.01 21.75
C CYS A 132 -2.00 15.42 22.93
N GLU A 133 -2.54 16.25 23.84
CA GLU A 133 -1.87 16.71 25.06
C GLU A 133 -2.64 16.25 26.31
N GLY A 134 -1.91 15.91 27.38
CA GLY A 134 -2.48 15.55 28.69
C GLY A 134 -2.72 14.05 28.93
N PRO A 135 -3.10 13.66 30.15
CA PRO A 135 -3.36 12.28 30.52
C PRO A 135 -4.71 11.83 29.95
N GLY A 136 -4.71 11.40 28.69
CA GLY A 136 -5.81 10.62 28.12
C GLY A 136 -5.65 9.14 28.47
N PRO A 137 -6.73 8.36 28.64
CA PRO A 137 -6.60 6.91 28.65
C PRO A 137 -5.86 6.45 27.38
N ALA A 138 -5.02 5.41 27.48
CA ALA A 138 -4.51 4.70 26.32
C ALA A 138 -5.73 4.33 25.47
N ALA A 139 -5.82 4.85 24.24
CA ALA A 139 -7.06 4.90 23.48
C ALA A 139 -7.78 3.54 23.47
N GLY A 140 -9.07 3.57 23.83
CA GLY A 140 -10.00 2.50 23.54
C GLY A 140 -10.22 2.43 22.04
N GLY A 141 -9.95 1.25 21.49
CA GLY A 141 -10.13 0.93 20.08
C GLY A 141 -9.19 -0.18 19.63
N ASP A 142 -9.26 -1.36 20.25
CA ASP A 142 -8.70 -2.63 19.72
C ASP A 142 -9.32 -3.05 18.37
N VAL A 143 -10.12 -2.18 17.76
CA VAL A 143 -10.82 -2.43 16.51
C VAL A 143 -9.92 -1.91 15.41
N GLU A 144 -9.16 -2.83 14.82
CA GLU A 144 -8.58 -2.60 13.50
C GLU A 144 -9.70 -2.15 12.57
N GLN A 145 -9.53 -1.00 11.92
CA GLN A 145 -10.34 -0.49 10.83
C GLN A 145 -9.35 -0.07 9.75
N GLY A 146 -8.98 -1.04 8.92
CA GLY A 146 -7.86 -0.90 8.00
C GLY A 146 -8.25 -1.23 6.56
N SER A 147 -7.29 -1.14 5.67
CA SER A 147 -7.36 -1.65 4.30
C SER A 147 -5.99 -1.52 3.66
N ILE A 148 -5.71 -2.35 2.67
CA ILE A 148 -4.50 -2.20 1.85
C ILE A 148 -4.80 -2.64 0.43
N ILE A 149 -4.41 -1.77 -0.51
CA ILE A 149 -4.36 -2.11 -1.93
C ILE A 149 -2.90 -2.33 -2.30
N VAL A 150 -2.63 -3.47 -2.93
CA VAL A 150 -1.29 -3.78 -3.45
C VAL A 150 -1.38 -4.12 -4.93
N VAL A 151 -0.56 -3.44 -5.73
CA VAL A 151 -0.42 -3.71 -7.17
C VAL A 151 0.97 -4.27 -7.41
N VAL A 152 1.03 -5.45 -8.03
CA VAL A 152 2.26 -6.12 -8.44
C VAL A 152 2.38 -6.08 -9.96
N ALA A 153 3.49 -5.54 -10.46
CA ALA A 153 3.84 -5.51 -11.87
C ALA A 153 5.06 -6.39 -12.13
N THR A 154 5.08 -7.11 -13.24
CA THR A 154 6.27 -7.85 -13.67
C THR A 154 6.40 -7.89 -15.19
N ASP A 155 7.64 -7.96 -15.68
CA ASP A 155 7.98 -8.23 -17.08
C ASP A 155 8.14 -9.74 -17.37
N ALA A 156 7.95 -10.62 -16.38
CA ALA A 156 7.94 -12.06 -16.60
C ALA A 156 6.70 -12.48 -17.40
N PRO A 157 6.84 -13.38 -18.40
CA PRO A 157 5.71 -13.87 -19.20
C PRO A 157 4.84 -14.82 -18.38
N LEU A 158 3.83 -14.27 -17.71
CA LEU A 158 2.92 -15.01 -16.84
C LEU A 158 1.50 -14.99 -17.40
N LEU A 159 0.83 -16.14 -17.32
CA LEU A 159 -0.59 -16.26 -17.63
C LEU A 159 -1.47 -15.94 -16.40
N PRO A 160 -2.79 -15.66 -16.56
CA PRO A 160 -3.65 -15.22 -15.47
C PRO A 160 -3.63 -16.11 -14.22
N HIS A 161 -3.54 -17.43 -14.39
CA HIS A 161 -3.47 -18.36 -13.25
C HIS A 161 -2.13 -18.30 -12.48
N GLN A 162 -1.03 -17.91 -13.15
CA GLN A 162 0.27 -17.66 -12.49
C GLN A 162 0.29 -16.30 -11.79
N LEU A 163 -0.31 -15.28 -12.41
CA LEU A 163 -0.50 -13.96 -11.80
C LEU A 163 -1.34 -14.04 -10.52
N LYS A 164 -2.40 -14.86 -10.51
CA LYS A 164 -3.18 -15.13 -9.28
C LYS A 164 -2.30 -15.68 -8.15
N ARG A 165 -1.35 -16.58 -8.47
CA ARG A 165 -0.40 -17.13 -7.48
C ARG A 165 0.58 -16.06 -6.98
N LEU A 166 1.01 -15.15 -7.87
CA LEU A 166 1.83 -13.99 -7.54
C LEU A 166 1.09 -13.06 -6.57
N ALA A 167 -0.14 -12.68 -6.88
CA ALA A 167 -0.98 -11.85 -6.02
C ALA A 167 -1.17 -12.47 -4.62
N THR A 168 -1.32 -13.80 -4.51
CA THR A 168 -1.41 -14.47 -3.20
C THR A 168 -0.14 -14.32 -2.35
N ARG A 169 1.04 -14.07 -2.94
CA ARG A 169 2.29 -13.88 -2.17
C ARG A 169 2.34 -12.55 -1.44
N VAL A 170 1.58 -11.56 -1.90
CA VAL A 170 1.47 -10.26 -1.20
C VAL A 170 1.07 -10.45 0.26
N ALA A 171 0.14 -11.36 0.56
CA ALA A 171 -0.30 -11.67 1.92
C ALA A 171 0.86 -12.06 2.86
N LEU A 172 1.90 -12.73 2.34
CA LEU A 172 3.08 -13.09 3.13
C LEU A 172 3.92 -11.86 3.46
N GLY A 173 4.05 -10.90 2.55
CA GLY A 173 4.73 -9.62 2.79
C GLY A 173 4.00 -8.76 3.83
N VAL A 174 2.68 -8.65 3.68
CA VAL A 174 1.79 -7.99 4.68
C VAL A 174 1.93 -8.67 6.05
N GLY A 175 1.94 -10.01 6.09
CA GLY A 175 2.14 -10.79 7.31
C GLY A 175 3.48 -10.56 8.00
N ARG A 176 4.56 -10.38 7.22
CA ARG A 176 5.90 -10.05 7.77
C ARG A 176 5.95 -8.68 8.42
N MET A 177 5.17 -7.74 7.92
CA MET A 177 5.00 -6.40 8.52
C MET A 177 4.04 -6.39 9.71
N GLY A 178 3.36 -7.51 9.98
CA GLY A 178 2.50 -7.69 11.14
C GLY A 178 0.99 -7.55 10.87
N GLY A 179 0.58 -7.53 9.62
CA GLY A 179 -0.84 -7.63 9.25
C GLY A 179 -1.36 -9.05 9.41
N TYR A 180 -2.61 -9.18 9.87
CA TYR A 180 -3.27 -10.48 10.01
C TYR A 180 -4.63 -10.55 9.30
N GLY A 181 -4.98 -9.53 8.51
CA GLY A 181 -6.24 -9.48 7.76
C GLY A 181 -7.45 -9.32 8.70
N GLY A 182 -7.51 -8.20 9.42
CA GLY A 182 -8.62 -7.91 10.34
C GLY A 182 -9.99 -7.97 9.65
N ASN A 183 -11.03 -8.23 10.44
CA ASN A 183 -12.41 -8.41 9.93
C ASN A 183 -12.92 -7.23 9.09
N SER A 184 -12.54 -6.01 9.44
CA SER A 184 -12.89 -4.77 8.75
C SER A 184 -11.88 -4.38 7.65
N SER A 185 -10.78 -5.13 7.52
CA SER A 185 -9.68 -4.78 6.64
C SER A 185 -9.92 -5.23 5.21
N GLY A 186 -10.11 -4.26 4.32
CA GLY A 186 -10.18 -4.50 2.87
C GLY A 186 -8.80 -4.76 2.28
N ASP A 187 -8.33 -6.00 2.33
CA ASP A 187 -7.01 -6.39 1.83
C ASP A 187 -7.13 -6.98 0.42
N ILE A 188 -6.84 -6.19 -0.62
CA ILE A 188 -7.03 -6.57 -2.03
C ILE A 188 -5.73 -6.43 -2.81
N PHE A 189 -5.39 -7.47 -3.58
CA PHE A 189 -4.13 -7.56 -4.33
C PHE A 189 -4.40 -7.80 -5.81
N LEU A 190 -3.73 -7.01 -6.66
CA LEU A 190 -3.75 -7.16 -8.11
C LEU A 190 -2.34 -7.47 -8.61
N ALA A 191 -2.20 -8.41 -9.54
CA ALA A 191 -0.94 -8.67 -10.22
C ALA A 191 -1.14 -8.67 -11.73
N PHE A 192 -0.26 -8.01 -12.47
CA PHE A 192 -0.26 -8.02 -13.94
C PHE A 192 1.15 -8.24 -14.52
N SER A 193 1.20 -8.73 -15.75
CA SER A 193 2.42 -8.92 -16.53
C SER A 193 2.42 -8.00 -17.75
N THR A 194 3.58 -7.42 -18.08
CA THR A 194 3.77 -6.59 -19.27
C THR A 194 4.32 -7.37 -20.48
N ALA A 195 4.70 -8.64 -20.29
CA ALA A 195 5.40 -9.43 -21.32
C ALA A 195 4.53 -9.73 -22.55
N ASN A 196 3.26 -10.08 -22.33
CA ASN A 196 2.31 -10.40 -23.40
C ASN A 196 1.50 -9.15 -23.80
N ALA A 197 2.16 -8.06 -24.21
CA ALA A 197 1.53 -6.75 -24.45
C ALA A 197 0.35 -6.76 -25.47
N LYS A 198 0.29 -7.78 -26.34
CA LYS A 198 -0.79 -7.96 -27.35
C LYS A 198 -1.87 -8.95 -26.92
N ALA A 199 -1.89 -9.39 -25.66
CA ALA A 199 -2.85 -10.39 -25.18
C ALA A 199 -4.33 -9.94 -25.26
N ALA A 200 -4.57 -8.62 -25.27
CA ALA A 200 -5.90 -8.04 -25.41
C ALA A 200 -6.34 -7.78 -26.86
N ALA A 201 -5.49 -8.09 -27.85
CA ALA A 201 -5.89 -8.03 -29.25
C ALA A 201 -6.88 -9.16 -29.59
N GLU A 202 -7.70 -8.95 -30.61
CA GLU A 202 -8.70 -9.91 -31.09
C GLU A 202 -8.33 -10.53 -32.46
N PRO A 203 -7.16 -11.18 -32.63
CA PRO A 203 -6.89 -11.95 -33.84
C PRO A 203 -7.64 -13.30 -33.79
N ASP A 204 -7.77 -13.97 -34.93
CA ASP A 204 -8.33 -15.33 -35.00
C ASP A 204 -7.60 -16.33 -34.08
N LYS A 205 -6.28 -16.15 -33.90
CA LYS A 205 -5.42 -16.96 -33.02
C LYS A 205 -4.31 -16.10 -32.42
N SER A 206 -4.06 -16.28 -31.13
CA SER A 206 -2.96 -15.64 -30.41
C SER A 206 -1.91 -16.67 -29.97
N ARG A 207 -0.64 -16.29 -30.10
CA ARG A 207 0.48 -16.96 -29.42
C ARG A 207 0.86 -16.14 -28.20
N VAL A 208 1.00 -16.81 -27.07
CA VAL A 208 1.41 -16.21 -25.80
C VAL A 208 2.62 -16.94 -25.24
N GLU A 209 3.47 -16.20 -24.54
CA GLU A 209 4.58 -16.77 -23.79
C GLU A 209 4.16 -17.04 -22.34
N MET A 210 4.67 -18.14 -21.81
CA MET A 210 4.43 -18.56 -20.44
C MET A 210 5.73 -19.10 -19.85
N LEU A 211 6.15 -18.53 -18.74
CA LEU A 211 7.27 -19.03 -17.96
C LEU A 211 6.91 -20.38 -17.34
N ALA A 212 7.83 -21.34 -17.40
CA ALA A 212 7.63 -22.66 -16.79
C ALA A 212 7.39 -22.52 -15.28
N ASN A 213 6.42 -23.29 -14.75
CA ASN A 213 6.02 -23.19 -13.34
C ASN A 213 7.18 -23.43 -12.35
N GLY A 214 8.18 -24.24 -12.72
CA GLY A 214 9.37 -24.48 -11.89
C GLY A 214 10.27 -23.26 -11.69
N ARG A 215 10.09 -22.20 -12.48
CA ARG A 215 10.87 -20.95 -12.40
C ARG A 215 10.19 -19.86 -11.54
N LEU A 216 9.01 -20.11 -10.99
CA LEU A 216 8.23 -19.09 -10.29
C LEU A 216 8.72 -18.75 -8.87
N ASN A 217 9.56 -19.59 -8.26
CA ASN A 217 9.96 -19.38 -6.86
C ASN A 217 10.70 -18.04 -6.67
N GLY A 218 11.58 -17.65 -7.60
CA GLY A 218 12.25 -16.35 -7.55
C GLY A 218 11.25 -15.18 -7.62
N LEU A 219 10.21 -15.29 -8.46
CA LEU A 219 9.19 -14.25 -8.58
C LEU A 219 8.33 -14.19 -7.31
N PHE A 220 8.01 -15.34 -6.70
CA PHE A 220 7.29 -15.38 -5.44
C PHE A 220 8.07 -14.72 -4.31
N GLU A 221 9.35 -15.06 -4.15
CA GLU A 221 10.20 -14.44 -3.16
C GLU A 221 10.35 -12.93 -3.38
N ALA A 222 10.58 -12.52 -4.63
CA ALA A 222 10.67 -11.12 -5.01
C ALA A 222 9.38 -10.35 -4.69
N THR A 223 8.19 -10.94 -4.93
CA THR A 223 6.91 -10.33 -4.53
C THR A 223 6.83 -10.13 -3.02
N VAL A 224 7.19 -11.14 -2.21
CA VAL A 224 7.14 -11.01 -0.74
C VAL A 224 8.06 -9.89 -0.26
N GLN A 225 9.31 -9.87 -0.74
CA GLN A 225 10.30 -8.88 -0.34
C GLN A 225 9.94 -7.46 -0.79
N ALA A 226 9.46 -7.30 -2.03
CA ALA A 226 9.04 -6.00 -2.55
C ALA A 226 7.78 -5.49 -1.84
N THR A 227 6.83 -6.36 -1.48
CA THR A 227 5.68 -5.95 -0.64
C THR A 227 6.11 -5.50 0.74
N GLU A 228 6.98 -6.25 1.41
CA GLU A 228 7.51 -5.91 2.74
C GLU A 228 8.20 -4.54 2.74
N GLU A 229 9.07 -4.30 1.76
CA GLU A 229 9.77 -3.01 1.61
C GLU A 229 8.83 -1.87 1.19
N ALA A 230 7.88 -2.09 0.28
CA ALA A 230 6.94 -1.04 -0.14
C ALA A 230 6.08 -0.54 1.04
N ILE A 231 5.67 -1.42 1.95
CA ILE A 231 4.95 -1.03 3.17
C ILE A 231 5.86 -0.20 4.08
N LEU A 232 7.12 -0.60 4.25
CA LEU A 232 8.10 0.17 5.01
C LEU A 232 8.35 1.55 4.39
N ASN A 233 8.52 1.63 3.07
CA ASN A 233 8.75 2.89 2.37
C ASN A 233 7.55 3.85 2.50
N ALA A 234 6.31 3.32 2.48
CA ALA A 234 5.12 4.12 2.76
C ALA A 234 5.18 4.77 4.16
N LEU A 235 5.63 4.02 5.18
CA LEU A 235 5.79 4.53 6.54
C LEU A 235 6.95 5.53 6.68
N LEU A 236 8.06 5.30 5.97
CA LEU A 236 9.26 6.13 6.03
C LEU A 236 9.08 7.47 5.31
N ALA A 237 8.38 7.48 4.17
CA ALA A 237 8.13 8.66 3.37
C ALA A 237 6.96 9.51 3.89
N ALA A 238 6.09 8.93 4.73
CA ALA A 238 4.94 9.64 5.28
C ALA A 238 5.34 10.69 6.33
N GLU A 239 4.65 11.84 6.30
CA GLU A 239 4.85 12.95 7.24
C GLU A 239 3.66 13.08 8.21
N THR A 240 3.89 13.56 9.42
CA THR A 240 2.81 13.81 10.39
C THR A 240 1.75 14.71 9.78
N MET A 241 0.47 14.30 9.87
CA MET A 241 -0.65 15.04 9.30
C MET A 241 -1.68 15.37 10.38
N THR A 242 -2.23 16.58 10.32
CA THR A 242 -3.46 16.94 11.03
C THR A 242 -4.57 17.15 10.00
N GLY A 243 -5.65 16.39 10.11
CA GLY A 243 -6.78 16.39 9.18
C GLY A 243 -8.05 16.99 9.78
N VAL A 244 -9.19 16.49 9.32
CA VAL A 244 -10.53 16.86 9.80
C VAL A 244 -10.65 16.66 11.32
N ASP A 245 -11.51 17.47 11.97
CA ASP A 245 -11.78 17.42 13.42
C ASP A 245 -10.51 17.52 14.31
N GLY A 246 -9.43 18.07 13.76
CA GLY A 246 -8.15 18.19 14.44
C GLY A 246 -7.46 16.84 14.71
N HIS A 247 -7.83 15.80 13.97
CA HIS A 247 -7.19 14.48 14.08
C HIS A 247 -5.76 14.53 13.58
N ARG A 248 -4.85 14.03 14.40
CA ARG A 248 -3.42 13.98 14.13
C ARG A 248 -2.94 12.54 14.11
N VAL A 249 -2.23 12.20 13.05
CA VAL A 249 -1.53 10.91 12.91
C VAL A 249 -0.05 11.21 12.68
N TYR A 250 0.81 10.63 13.52
CA TYR A 250 2.24 10.88 13.52
C TYR A 250 2.97 10.04 12.49
N ALA A 251 3.99 10.61 11.85
CA ALA A 251 4.97 9.83 11.08
C ALA A 251 5.74 8.85 11.99
N LEU A 252 6.27 7.77 11.41
CA LEU A 252 7.19 6.87 12.10
C LEU A 252 8.50 7.63 12.41
N PRO A 253 8.88 7.84 13.69
CA PRO A 253 10.13 8.51 14.03
C PRO A 253 11.35 7.66 13.60
N HIS A 254 12.10 8.14 12.62
CA HIS A 254 13.23 7.41 12.01
C HIS A 254 14.33 7.09 13.03
N ASP A 255 14.66 8.02 13.92
CA ASP A 255 15.64 7.83 14.99
C ASP A 255 15.26 6.67 15.93
N ARG A 256 13.98 6.58 16.30
CA ARG A 256 13.46 5.50 17.16
C ARG A 256 13.32 4.18 16.43
N LEU A 257 13.02 4.20 15.13
CA LEU A 257 13.11 3.00 14.29
C LEU A 257 14.54 2.45 14.29
N LEU A 258 15.54 3.30 14.03
CA LEU A 258 16.95 2.89 14.05
C LEU A 258 17.37 2.38 15.44
N ALA A 259 16.94 3.03 16.52
CA ALA A 259 17.19 2.56 17.88
C ALA A 259 16.57 1.18 18.16
N ALA A 260 15.33 0.97 17.72
CA ALA A 260 14.67 -0.34 17.83
C ALA A 260 15.44 -1.41 17.05
N LEU A 261 15.84 -1.15 15.80
CA LEU A 261 16.59 -2.12 15.00
C LEU A 261 17.97 -2.44 15.60
N ARG A 262 18.68 -1.46 16.15
CA ARG A 262 19.96 -1.68 16.87
C ARG A 262 19.77 -2.56 18.11
N LYS A 263 18.69 -2.37 18.88
CA LYS A 263 18.37 -3.20 20.06
C LYS A 263 18.27 -4.69 19.73
N TYR A 264 17.87 -5.01 18.49
CA TYR A 264 17.74 -6.38 17.99
C TYR A 264 18.91 -6.82 17.08
N ASN A 265 20.03 -6.08 17.06
CA ASN A 265 21.22 -6.36 16.25
C ASN A 265 20.96 -6.44 14.73
N LEU A 266 20.01 -5.65 14.23
CA LEU A 266 19.67 -5.58 12.79
C LEU A 266 20.35 -4.42 12.07
N LEU A 267 21.03 -3.54 12.80
CA LEU A 267 21.85 -2.45 12.28
C LEU A 267 23.15 -2.41 13.08
N ASN A 268 24.27 -2.35 12.36
CA ASN A 268 25.61 -2.16 12.92
C ASN A 268 25.85 -0.70 13.33
#